data_AF-A0A8T4XM60-F1
#
_entry.id   AF-A0A8T4XM60-F1
#
_cell.length_a   1.000
_cell.length_b   1.000
_cell.length_c   1.000
_cell.angle_alpha   90.00
_cell.angle_beta   90.00
_cell.angle_gamma   90.00
#
_symmetry.space_group_name_H-M   'P 1'
#
loop_
_entity.id
_entity.type
_entity.pdbx_description
1 polymer ?
#
loop_
_entity_poly.entity_id
_entity_poly.type
_entity_poly.pdbx_seq_one_letter_code
_entity_poly.pdbx_strand_id
1 'polypeptide(L)'
;MEEKHFIIVEYPDGGSMVYEVSGEAEAVEEVTSEVFEQWNLKIRNRDGSYSWVRINAPSRGDEIAIRTFGRGAICRIKRDHVRKDELTRIWVK
;
A
#
# COMPACT_ATOMS: atom_id res chain seq x y z
N MET A 1 -11.36 -1.68 24.70
CA MET A 1 -10.50 -0.98 23.71
C MET A 1 -10.66 -1.74 22.41
N GLU A 2 -11.01 -1.07 21.32
CA GLU A 2 -10.91 -1.69 20.00
C GLU A 2 -9.44 -2.02 19.72
N GLU A 3 -9.19 -3.23 19.26
CA GLU A 3 -7.86 -3.66 18.86
C GLU A 3 -7.49 -2.91 17.57
N LYS A 4 -6.34 -2.22 17.59
CA LYS A 4 -5.86 -1.49 16.43
C LYS A 4 -4.88 -2.35 15.65
N HIS A 5 -5.03 -2.37 14.34
CA HIS A 5 -4.13 -3.08 13.44
C HIS A 5 -3.39 -2.09 12.56
N PHE A 6 -2.14 -2.43 12.21
CA PHE A 6 -1.27 -1.52 11.48
C PHE A 6 -0.46 -2.24 10.39
N ILE A 7 -0.18 -1.50 9.33
CA ILE A 7 0.86 -1.83 8.36
C ILE A 7 1.97 -0.78 8.41
N ILE A 8 3.17 -1.20 7.99
CA ILE A 8 4.33 -0.37 7.82
C ILE A 8 4.65 -0.35 6.32
N VAL A 9 4.80 0.85 5.77
CA VAL A 9 5.27 1.08 4.41
C VAL A 9 6.67 1.63 4.51
N GLU A 10 7.63 0.86 4.05
CA GLU A 10 9.05 1.20 4.01
C GLU A 10 9.38 1.74 2.63
N TYR A 11 9.98 2.93 2.64
CA TYR A 11 10.37 3.65 1.45
C TYR A 11 11.86 3.43 1.14
N PRO A 12 12.27 3.61 -0.13
CA PRO A 12 13.64 3.37 -0.58
C PRO A 12 14.69 4.26 0.08
N ASP A 13 14.27 5.43 0.57
CA ASP A 13 15.11 6.40 1.28
C ASP A 13 15.40 5.99 2.74
N GLY A 14 14.92 4.81 3.16
CA GLY A 14 14.99 4.34 4.54
C GLY A 14 13.91 4.94 5.43
N GLY A 15 13.04 5.79 4.89
CA GLY A 15 11.86 6.30 5.57
C GLY A 15 10.80 5.22 5.76
N SER A 16 9.92 5.40 6.75
CA SER A 16 8.80 4.50 6.97
C SER A 16 7.57 5.26 7.45
N MET A 17 6.39 4.82 7.01
CA MET A 17 5.11 5.33 7.46
C MET A 17 4.27 4.19 8.00
N VAL A 18 3.47 4.46 9.04
CA VAL A 18 2.58 3.49 9.66
C VAL A 18 1.14 3.89 9.38
N TYR A 19 0.33 2.94 8.93
CA TYR A 19 -1.08 3.16 8.61
C TYR A 19 -1.95 2.21 9.42
N GLU A 20 -3.02 2.75 9.99
CA GLU A 20 -4.05 1.95 10.66
C GLU A 20 -4.91 1.23 9.61
N VAL A 21 -5.20 -0.04 9.86
CA VAL A 21 -6.05 -0.91 9.03
C VAL A 21 -7.13 -1.52 9.89
N SER A 22 -8.25 -1.93 9.27
CA SER A 22 -9.44 -2.39 9.98
C SER A 22 -9.32 -3.82 10.52
N GLY A 23 -8.26 -4.56 10.17
CA GLY A 23 -8.05 -5.96 10.58
C GLY A 23 -6.59 -6.39 10.47
N GLU A 24 -6.29 -7.62 10.91
CA GLU A 24 -4.95 -8.20 10.79
C GLU A 24 -4.59 -8.37 9.31
N ALA A 25 -3.76 -7.47 8.77
CA ALA A 25 -3.32 -7.51 7.38
C ALA A 25 -2.57 -8.82 7.06
N GLU A 26 -3.02 -9.53 6.03
CA GLU A 26 -2.44 -10.78 5.58
C GLU A 26 -1.65 -10.61 4.27
N ALA A 27 -2.22 -9.89 3.30
CA ALA A 27 -1.63 -9.68 1.99
C ALA A 27 -2.09 -8.36 1.36
N VAL A 28 -1.28 -7.82 0.46
CA VAL A 28 -1.71 -6.73 -0.44
C VAL A 28 -2.16 -7.36 -1.74
N GLU A 29 -3.43 -7.18 -2.11
CA GLU A 29 -4.00 -7.76 -3.33
C GLU A 29 -3.84 -6.86 -4.54
N GLU A 30 -3.99 -5.55 -4.34
CA GLU A 30 -3.96 -4.59 -5.44
C GLU A 30 -3.28 -3.31 -4.99
N VAL A 31 -2.52 -2.72 -5.91
CA VAL A 31 -1.93 -1.39 -5.75
C VAL A 31 -2.26 -0.59 -7.01
N THR A 32 -3.00 0.51 -6.84
CA THR A 32 -3.40 1.39 -7.94
C THR A 32 -2.82 2.79 -7.77
N SER A 33 -2.55 3.47 -8.87
CA SER A 33 -2.10 4.87 -8.90
C SER A 33 -3.28 5.78 -9.24
N GLU A 34 -3.71 6.61 -8.29
CA GLU A 34 -4.84 7.57 -8.41
C GLU A 34 -4.38 8.99 -8.81
N VAL A 35 -3.09 9.33 -8.72
CA VAL A 35 -2.46 10.56 -9.23
C VAL A 35 -0.96 10.24 -9.44
N PHE A 36 -0.15 11.16 -9.98
CA PHE A 36 1.31 11.00 -10.08
C PHE A 36 2.00 10.74 -8.71
N GLU A 37 1.40 11.17 -7.59
CA GLU A 37 2.06 11.21 -6.28
C GLU A 37 1.47 10.27 -5.22
N GLN A 38 0.34 9.59 -5.50
CA GLN A 38 -0.34 8.75 -4.50
C GLN A 38 -0.77 7.39 -5.05
N TRP A 39 -0.64 6.35 -4.22
CA TRP A 39 -1.10 5.00 -4.50
C TRP A 39 -2.17 4.56 -3.49
N ASN A 40 -3.12 3.75 -3.94
CA ASN A 40 -4.08 3.07 -3.08
C ASN A 40 -3.74 1.60 -2.98
N LEU A 41 -3.72 1.09 -1.76
CA LEU A 41 -3.47 -0.30 -1.40
C LEU A 41 -4.80 -0.95 -1.03
N LYS A 42 -5.14 -2.05 -1.71
CA LYS A 42 -6.18 -2.98 -1.28
C LYS A 42 -5.52 -4.09 -0.47
N ILE A 43 -5.80 -4.12 0.82
CA ILE A 43 -5.18 -5.05 1.77
C ILE A 43 -6.23 -6.08 2.17
N ARG A 44 -5.94 -7.36 1.94
CA ARG A 44 -6.75 -8.47 2.45
C ARG A 44 -6.37 -8.73 3.91
N ASN A 45 -7.37 -8.67 4.78
CA ASN A 45 -7.24 -9.03 6.17
C ASN A 45 -7.43 -10.55 6.35
N ARG A 46 -6.92 -11.08 7.46
CA ARG A 46 -6.97 -12.51 7.77
C ARG A 46 -8.38 -13.08 7.93
N ASP A 47 -9.34 -12.22 8.29
CA ASP A 47 -10.76 -12.56 8.39
C ASP A 47 -11.49 -12.55 7.02
N GLY A 48 -10.78 -12.21 5.94
CA GLY A 48 -11.31 -12.09 4.59
C GLY A 48 -11.90 -10.72 4.26
N SER A 49 -11.92 -9.78 5.20
CA SER A 49 -12.29 -8.38 4.94
C SER A 49 -11.18 -7.62 4.21
N TYR A 50 -11.48 -6.39 3.79
CA TYR A 50 -10.51 -5.53 3.11
C TYR A 50 -10.32 -4.20 3.82
N SER A 51 -9.06 -3.76 3.87
CA SER A 51 -8.70 -2.39 4.22
C SER A 51 -8.18 -1.65 3.00
N TRP A 52 -8.50 -0.37 2.90
CA TRP A 52 -8.00 0.53 1.86
C TRP A 52 -7.10 1.57 2.50
N VAL A 53 -5.87 1.67 2.01
CA VAL A 53 -4.88 2.62 2.53
C VAL A 53 -4.32 3.44 1.38
N ARG A 54 -4.27 4.76 1.55
CA ARG A 54 -3.61 5.66 0.61
C ARG A 54 -2.21 6.01 1.10
N ILE A 55 -1.23 5.82 0.23
CA ILE A 55 0.19 6.04 0.53
C ILE A 55 0.81 6.99 -0.49
N ASN A 56 1.96 7.56 -0.16
CA ASN A 56 2.73 8.33 -1.11
C ASN A 56 3.38 7.39 -2.11
N ALA A 57 3.42 7.79 -3.39
CA ALA A 57 4.17 7.06 -4.39
C ALA A 57 5.67 7.29 -4.18
N PRO A 58 6.53 6.26 -4.29
CA PRO A 58 7.98 6.44 -4.26
C PRO A 58 8.43 7.35 -5.41
N SER A 59 9.45 8.17 -5.14
CA SER A 59 9.89 9.26 -6.00
C SER A 59 10.40 8.79 -7.38
N ARG A 60 11.21 7.72 -7.50
CA ARG A 60 11.59 7.11 -8.79
C ARG A 60 12.02 5.65 -8.63
N GLY A 61 11.67 4.78 -9.59
CA GLY A 61 12.33 3.49 -9.90
C GLY A 61 12.36 2.42 -8.82
N ASP A 62 12.01 2.78 -7.60
CA ASP A 62 12.40 2.05 -6.43
C ASP A 62 11.22 1.26 -5.86
N GLU A 63 11.59 0.20 -5.15
CA GLU A 63 10.69 -0.76 -4.54
C GLU A 63 10.27 -0.27 -3.15
N ILE A 64 8.97 -0.24 -2.87
CA ILE A 64 8.48 -0.12 -1.49
C ILE A 64 8.25 -1.52 -0.92
N ALA A 65 8.43 -1.65 0.40
CA ALA A 65 8.04 -2.86 1.12
C ALA A 65 6.88 -2.55 2.06
N ILE A 66 5.88 -3.44 2.07
CA ILE A 66 4.73 -3.35 2.96
C ILE A 66 4.80 -4.56 3.89
N ARG A 67 4.78 -4.31 5.20
CA ARG A 67 4.88 -5.35 6.23
C ARG A 67 4.00 -5.05 7.43
N THR A 68 3.86 -6.04 8.31
CA THR A 68 3.27 -5.86 9.64
C THR A 68 4.37 -5.87 10.70
N PHE A 69 4.05 -5.49 11.94
CA PHE A 69 5.05 -5.45 13.03
C PHE A 69 5.57 -6.84 13.43
N GLY A 70 4.78 -7.89 13.24
CA GLY A 70 5.11 -9.26 13.67
C GLY A 70 5.49 -10.23 12.54
N ARG A 71 5.47 -9.79 11.28
CA ARG A 71 5.78 -10.64 10.11
C ARG A 71 6.72 -9.93 9.15
N GLY A 72 7.37 -10.70 8.28
CA GLY A 72 8.14 -10.15 7.16
C GLY A 72 7.27 -9.36 6.18
N ALA A 73 7.88 -8.88 5.09
CA ALA A 73 7.14 -8.18 4.04
C ALA A 73 6.01 -9.05 3.49
N ILE A 74 4.80 -8.50 3.48
CA ILE A 74 3.61 -9.11 2.87
C ILE A 74 3.46 -8.67 1.41
N CYS A 75 4.17 -7.62 1.00
CA CYS A 75 4.26 -7.17 -0.38
C CYS A 75 5.55 -6.38 -0.60
N ARG A 76 6.13 -6.53 -1.80
CA ARG A 76 7.18 -5.65 -2.32
C ARG A 76 6.75 -5.23 -3.71
N ILE A 77 6.72 -3.93 -3.97
CA ILE A 77 6.19 -3.44 -5.25
C ILE A 77 7.00 -2.27 -5.77
N LYS A 78 7.29 -2.33 -7.06
CA LYS A 78 7.95 -1.27 -7.82
C LYS A 78 6.91 -0.41 -8.54
N ARG A 79 7.27 0.84 -8.75
CA ARG A 79 6.41 1.84 -9.40
C ARG A 79 5.92 1.46 -10.80
N ASP A 80 6.73 0.75 -11.56
CA ASP A 80 6.40 0.28 -12.91
C ASP A 80 5.39 -0.90 -12.92
N HIS A 81 5.21 -1.58 -11.80
CA HIS A 81 4.21 -2.66 -11.64
C HIS A 81 2.87 -2.17 -11.07
N VAL A 82 2.76 -0.88 -10.70
CA VAL A 82 1.52 -0.33 -10.16
C VAL A 82 0.52 -0.07 -11.28
N ARG A 83 -0.69 -0.62 -11.12
CA ARG A 83 -1.78 -0.43 -12.08
C ARG A 83 -2.20 1.05 -12.05
N LYS A 84 -2.31 1.69 -13.22
CA LYS A 84 -2.93 3.02 -13.29
C LYS A 84 -4.42 2.88 -13.11
N ASP A 85 -4.99 3.63 -12.17
CA ASP A 85 -6.43 3.64 -11.98
C ASP A 85 -7.12 4.19 -13.26
N GLU A 86 -8.25 3.62 -13.64
CA GLU A 86 -8.94 3.97 -14.87
C GLU A 86 -9.42 5.43 -14.85
N LEU A 87 -9.79 5.94 -13.68
CA LEU A 87 -10.16 7.35 -13.49
C LEU A 87 -8.97 8.27 -13.79
N THR A 88 -7.74 7.95 -13.36
CA THR A 88 -6.56 8.77 -13.68
C THR A 88 -6.20 8.82 -15.14
N ARG A 89 -6.46 7.73 -15.87
CA ARG A 89 -6.18 7.68 -17.31
C ARG A 89 -7.01 8.69 -18.10
N ILE A 90 -8.15 9.12 -17.57
CA ILE A 90 -9.02 10.12 -18.19
C ILE A 90 -8.41 11.53 -18.04
N TRP A 91 -7.73 11.83 -16.93
CA TRP A 91 -7.18 13.16 -16.63
C TRP A 91 -5.83 13.47 -17.31
N VAL A 92 -5.11 12.44 -17.77
CA VAL A 92 -3.79 12.58 -18.42
C VAL A 92 -3.90 12.61 -19.96
N LYS A 93 -5.12 12.59 -20.51
CA LYS A 93 -5.37 12.69 -21.95
C LYS A 93 -5.51 14.13 -22.43
#